data_AF-A0A2M9WDE3-F1
#
_entry.id   AF-A0A2M9WDE3-F1
#
_cell.length_a   1.000
_cell.length_b   1.000
_cell.length_c   1.000
_cell.angle_alpha   90.00
_cell.angle_beta   90.00
_cell.angle_gamma   90.00
#
_symmetry.space_group_name_H-M   'P 1'
#
loop_
_entity.id
_entity.type
_entity.pdbx_description
1 polymer ?
#
loop_
_entity_poly.entity_id
_entity_poly.type
_entity_poly.pdbx_seq_one_letter_code
_entity_poly.pdbx_strand_id
1 'polypeptide(L)'
;MRMSEIETNQDIYHDACFVAGMCCMKLASEGGEINRERLAIELMRLLGTLIEKREECPPSLLFAIEQLRGEPDDEVGGESY
;
A
#
# COMPACT_ATOMS: atom_id res chain seq x y z
N MET A 1 4.38 -18.11 -21.35
CA MET A 1 3.37 -17.19 -20.76
C MET A 1 3.98 -16.32 -19.65
N ARG A 2 5.27 -15.92 -19.75
CA ARG A 2 5.98 -15.17 -18.69
C ARG A 2 5.85 -13.64 -18.81
N MET A 3 5.55 -13.13 -20.00
CA MET A 3 5.39 -11.68 -20.22
C MET A 3 4.12 -11.14 -19.57
N SER A 4 3.02 -11.91 -19.63
CA SER A 4 1.73 -11.52 -19.04
C SER A 4 1.78 -11.36 -17.53
N GLU A 5 2.57 -12.17 -16.82
CA GLU A 5 2.75 -12.05 -15.36
C GLU A 5 3.57 -10.81 -14.99
N ILE A 6 4.59 -10.47 -15.79
CA ILE A 6 5.43 -9.27 -15.56
C ILE A 6 4.61 -8.00 -15.82
N GLU A 7 3.84 -7.97 -16.91
CA GLU A 7 2.92 -6.86 -17.21
C GLU A 7 1.87 -6.69 -16.10
N THR A 8 1.27 -7.80 -15.64
CA THR A 8 0.30 -7.78 -14.53
C THR A 8 0.93 -7.25 -13.22
N ASN A 9 2.18 -7.62 -12.93
CA ASN A 9 2.88 -7.12 -11.74
C ASN A 9 3.24 -5.63 -11.85
N GLN A 10 3.56 -5.14 -13.06
CA GLN A 10 3.79 -3.71 -13.30
C GLN A 10 2.51 -2.90 -13.13
N ASP A 11 1.38 -3.42 -13.62
CA ASP A 11 0.07 -2.78 -13.47
C ASP A 11 -0.34 -2.69 -11.98
N ILE A 12 -0.17 -3.78 -11.22
CA ILE A 12 -0.43 -3.80 -9.77
C ILE A 12 0.46 -2.77 -9.05
N TYR A 13 1.75 -2.71 -9.40
CA TYR A 13 2.68 -1.75 -8.80
C TYR A 13 2.29 -0.30 -9.13
N HIS A 14 1.98 -0.01 -10.39
CA HIS A 14 1.55 1.32 -10.82
C HIS A 14 0.28 1.76 -10.09
N ASP A 15 -0.73 0.89 -10.02
CA ASP A 15 -1.99 1.18 -9.36
C ASP A 15 -1.81 1.34 -7.84
N ALA A 16 -0.89 0.58 -7.24
CA ALA A 16 -0.54 0.72 -5.83
C ALA A 16 0.09 2.10 -5.56
N CYS A 17 1.03 2.52 -6.41
CA CYS A 17 1.62 3.86 -6.34
C CYS A 17 0.56 4.95 -6.56
N PHE A 18 -0.37 4.75 -7.50
CA PHE A 18 -1.45 5.68 -7.75
C PHE A 18 -2.36 5.86 -6.54
N VAL A 19 -2.84 4.77 -5.93
CA VAL A 19 -3.70 4.80 -4.74
C VAL A 19 -2.98 5.45 -3.55
N ALA A 20 -1.72 5.08 -3.32
CA ALA A 20 -0.89 5.70 -2.28
C ALA A 20 -0.71 7.21 -2.52
N GLY A 21 -0.44 7.61 -3.76
CA GLY A 21 -0.32 9.02 -4.16
C GLY A 21 -1.60 9.82 -3.94
N MET A 22 -2.76 9.26 -4.30
CA MET A 22 -4.06 9.88 -4.04
C MET A 22 -4.31 10.08 -2.54
N CYS A 23 -3.91 9.11 -1.72
CA CYS A 23 -4.02 9.24 -0.27
C CYS A 23 -3.07 10.33 0.29
N CYS A 24 -1.84 10.43 -0.22
CA CYS A 24 -0.92 11.53 0.12
C CYS A 24 -1.52 12.90 -0.23
N MET A 25 -2.10 13.03 -1.44
CA MET A 25 -2.74 14.28 -1.86
C MET A 25 -3.92 14.66 -0.98
N LYS A 26 -4.74 13.68 -0.57
CA LYS A 26 -5.83 13.89 0.39
C LYS A 26 -5.30 14.40 1.73
N LEU A 27 -4.31 13.71 2.31
CA LEU A 27 -3.71 14.10 3.59
C LEU A 27 -3.10 15.51 3.52
N ALA A 28 -2.37 15.82 2.46
CA ALA A 28 -1.82 17.16 2.24
C ALA A 28 -2.91 18.24 2.18
N SER A 29 -4.02 17.96 1.50
CA SER A 29 -5.14 18.91 1.39
C SER A 29 -5.84 19.18 2.71
N GLU A 30 -5.79 18.22 3.65
CA GLU A 30 -6.35 18.32 5.00
C GLU A 30 -5.36 18.93 6.00
N GLY A 31 -4.14 19.27 5.56
CA GLY A 31 -3.05 19.74 6.45
C GLY A 31 -2.48 18.64 7.34
N GLY A 32 -2.71 17.37 7.00
CA GLY A 32 -2.25 16.21 7.75
C GLY A 32 -0.77 15.91 7.51
N GLU A 33 -0.12 15.34 8.53
CA GLU A 33 1.23 14.81 8.40
C GLU A 33 1.25 13.59 7.47
N ILE A 34 2.23 13.56 6.56
CA ILE A 34 2.45 12.43 5.66
C ILE A 34 3.69 11.69 6.11
N ASN A 35 3.47 10.50 6.67
CA ASN A 35 4.51 9.54 6.97
C ASN A 35 4.03 8.13 6.62
N ARG A 36 4.97 7.18 6.58
CA ARG A 36 4.73 5.79 6.13
C ARG A 36 3.63 5.11 6.95
N GLU A 37 3.66 5.24 8.26
CA GLU A 37 2.67 4.67 9.18
C GLU A 37 1.28 5.28 8.93
N ARG A 38 1.20 6.60 8.82
CA ARG A 38 -0.07 7.28 8.58
C ARG A 38 -0.70 6.86 7.26
N LEU A 39 0.10 6.72 6.22
CA LEU A 39 -0.36 6.27 4.91
C LEU A 39 -0.90 4.83 4.99
N ALA A 40 -0.21 3.92 5.69
CA ALA A 40 -0.70 2.56 5.90
C ALA A 40 -2.05 2.53 6.63
N ILE A 41 -2.22 3.37 7.66
CA ILE A 41 -3.49 3.46 8.42
C ILE A 41 -4.64 3.91 7.52
N GLU A 42 -4.45 4.95 6.71
CA GLU A 42 -5.52 5.44 5.83
C GLU A 42 -5.88 4.42 4.73
N LEU A 43 -4.89 3.73 4.16
CA LEU A 43 -5.15 2.67 3.18
C LEU A 43 -5.86 1.46 3.83
N MET A 44 -5.52 1.09 5.06
CA MET A 44 -6.25 0.05 5.81
C MET A 44 -7.70 0.46 6.11
N ARG A 45 -7.97 1.75 6.38
CA ARG A 45 -9.35 2.26 6.54
C ARG A 45 -10.14 2.18 5.23
N LEU A 46 -9.50 2.51 4.11
CA LEU A 46 -10.10 2.32 2.79
C LEU A 46 -10.43 0.83 2.55
N LEU A 47 -9.49 -0.07 2.84
CA LEU A 47 -9.71 -1.52 2.75
C LEU A 47 -10.89 -1.97 3.61
N GLY A 48 -10.96 -1.53 4.86
CA GLY A 48 -12.09 -1.83 5.75
C GLY A 48 -13.43 -1.35 5.18
N THR A 49 -13.46 -0.17 4.58
CA THR A 49 -14.67 0.37 3.93
C THR A 49 -15.14 -0.49 2.76
N LEU A 50 -14.21 -0.99 1.94
CA LEU A 50 -14.54 -1.90 0.82
C LEU A 50 -15.10 -3.23 1.34
N ILE A 51 -14.49 -3.79 2.37
CA ILE A 51 -14.94 -5.03 3.02
C ILE A 51 -16.36 -4.87 3.58
N GLU A 52 -16.62 -3.78 4.31
CA GLU A 52 -17.95 -3.48 4.87
C GLU A 52 -19.03 -3.38 3.79
N LYS A 53 -18.69 -2.78 2.65
CA LYS A 53 -19.57 -2.66 1.49
C LYS A 53 -19.69 -3.94 0.66
N ARG A 54 -18.92 -4.99 0.99
CA ARG A 54 -18.79 -6.24 0.21
C ARG A 54 -18.32 -5.97 -1.23
N GLU A 55 -17.51 -4.94 -1.40
CA GLU A 55 -16.89 -4.59 -2.68
C GLU A 55 -15.61 -5.40 -2.87
N GLU A 56 -15.23 -5.60 -4.13
CA GLU A 56 -13.96 -6.25 -4.46
C GLU A 56 -12.79 -5.39 -3.96
N CYS A 57 -11.85 -6.04 -3.29
CA CYS A 57 -10.65 -5.38 -2.76
C CYS A 57 -9.56 -5.42 -3.85
N PRO A 58 -9.12 -4.27 -4.40
CA PRO A 58 -8.11 -4.27 -5.44
C PRO A 58 -6.78 -4.86 -4.93
N PRO A 59 -6.14 -5.79 -5.68
CA PRO A 59 -4.83 -6.32 -5.31
C PRO A 59 -3.77 -5.23 -5.10
N SER A 60 -3.84 -4.15 -5.87
CA SER A 60 -2.97 -2.98 -5.74
C SER A 60 -3.10 -2.25 -4.40
N LEU A 61 -4.30 -2.23 -3.80
CA LEU A 61 -4.50 -1.66 -2.46
C LEU A 61 -3.84 -2.53 -1.38
N LEU A 62 -4.01 -3.85 -1.47
CA LEU A 62 -3.36 -4.80 -0.56
C LEU A 62 -1.84 -4.69 -0.67
N PHE A 63 -1.31 -4.70 -1.90
CA PHE A 63 0.10 -4.55 -2.17
C PHE A 63 0.66 -3.23 -1.62
N ALA A 64 -0.02 -2.10 -1.80
CA ALA A 64 0.39 -0.82 -1.23
C ALA A 64 0.49 -0.87 0.30
N ILE A 65 -0.47 -1.51 0.97
CA ILE A 65 -0.48 -1.68 2.43
C ILE A 65 0.71 -2.53 2.88
N GLU A 66 0.97 -3.65 2.21
CA GLU A 66 2.11 -4.54 2.52
C GLU A 66 3.44 -3.78 2.40
N GLN A 67 3.65 -3.08 1.27
CA GLN A 67 4.86 -2.29 1.05
C GLN A 67 5.07 -1.19 2.10
N LEU A 68 4.00 -0.60 2.61
CA LEU A 68 4.07 0.45 3.65
C LEU A 68 4.18 -0.11 5.06
N ARG A 69 3.66 -1.29 5.35
CA ARG A 69 3.85 -1.94 6.65
C ARG A 69 5.25 -2.51 6.80
N GLY A 70 5.90 -2.85 5.67
CA GLY A 70 7.18 -3.56 5.68
C GLY A 70 6.98 -5.04 6.00
N GLU A 71 8.05 -5.81 5.86
CA GLU A 71 8.08 -7.16 6.43
C GLU A 71 7.92 -7.04 7.97
N PRO A 72 7.21 -7.96 8.64
CA PRO A 72 7.29 -8.03 10.09
C PRO A 72 8.77 -8.14 10.45
N ASP A 73 9.29 -7.23 11.28
CA ASP A 73 10.70 -7.16 11.65
C ASP A 73 11.29 -8.58 11.80
N ASP A 74 12.07 -9.02 10.82
CA ASP A 74 12.98 -10.14 11.04
C ASP A 74 13.89 -9.65 12.16
N GLU A 75 13.79 -10.32 13.31
CA GLU A 75 14.60 -10.07 14.49
C GLU A 75 16.03 -9.75 14.05
N VAL A 76 16.45 -8.51 14.37
CA VAL A 76 17.79 -7.95 14.23
C VAL A 76 18.87 -9.02 14.10
N GLY A 77 19.10 -9.46 12.86
CA GLY A 77 20.30 -10.18 12.46
C GLY A 77 21.41 -9.16 12.45
N GLY A 78 21.97 -8.89 13.63
CA GLY A 78 23.07 -7.98 13.82
C GLY A 78 24.29 -8.46 13.06
N GLU A 79 24.45 -8.01 11.82
CA GLU A 79 25.76 -7.94 11.19
C GLU A 79 26.33 -6.55 11.47
N SER A 80 26.99 -6.47 12.63
CA SER A 80 28.02 -5.47 12.86
C SER A 80 29.24 -5.86 12.01
N TYR A 81 29.78 -4.87 11.30
CA TYR A 81 30.98 -4.87 10.44
C TYR A 81 32.05 -5.93 10.74
#